data_AF-A0A540WKA8-F1
#
_entry.id   AF-A0A540WKA8-F1
#
_cell.length_a   1.000
_cell.length_b   1.000
_cell.length_c   1.000
_cell.angle_alpha   90.00
_cell.angle_beta   90.00
_cell.angle_gamma   90.00
#
_symmetry.space_group_name_H-M   'P 1'
#
loop_
_entity.id
_entity.type
_entity.pdbx_description
1 polymer ?
#
loop_
_entity_poly.entity_id
_entity_poly.type
_entity_poly.pdbx_seq_one_letter_code
_entity_poly.pdbx_strand_id
1 'polypeptide(L)'
;MTVKLNQPPAGLAETLARARLLKPRLEDATDEMNRSIQEVEAELVALQLGVRASVNLESETDPEFGSTWYRSLIFGKDAKVWRLLIAEGRNDDPGGDVYTPLVNASREVRLRATEHLPLLVQELVTTAEAEIARVEAATKAAKAVASAIKVGGAK
;
A
#
# COMPACT_ATOMS: atom_id res chain seq x y z
N MET A 1 -12.96 11.33 54.75
CA MET A 1 -13.57 12.04 53.61
C MET A 1 -13.68 11.03 52.46
N THR A 2 -14.83 10.35 52.37
CA THR A 2 -14.98 9.17 51.51
C THR A 2 -15.46 9.61 50.13
N VAL A 3 -14.63 9.42 49.11
CA VAL A 3 -14.99 9.71 47.71
C VAL A 3 -16.13 8.77 47.31
N LYS A 4 -17.34 9.31 47.15
CA LYS A 4 -18.43 8.58 46.48
C LYS A 4 -18.03 8.44 45.01
N LEU A 5 -17.68 7.23 44.60
CA LEU A 5 -17.57 6.90 43.18
C LEU A 5 -18.95 7.12 42.56
N ASN A 6 -19.05 8.13 41.70
CA ASN A 6 -20.28 8.52 41.01
C ASN A 6 -20.89 7.31 40.28
N GLN A 7 -22.21 7.18 40.38
CA GLN A 7 -22.94 6.16 39.63
C GLN A 7 -22.64 6.26 38.13
N PRO A 8 -22.61 5.12 37.41
CA PRO A 8 -22.38 5.13 35.97
C PRO A 8 -23.42 6.04 35.30
N PRO A 9 -23.02 6.78 34.24
CA PRO A 9 -23.92 7.67 33.52
C PRO A 9 -25.18 6.92 33.06
N ALA A 10 -26.33 7.60 33.14
CA ALA A 10 -27.60 7.05 32.71
C ALA A 10 -27.50 6.55 31.26
N GLY A 11 -28.04 5.35 30.99
CA GLY A 11 -28.00 4.74 29.64
C GLY A 11 -26.68 4.03 29.27
N LEU A 12 -25.66 4.01 30.15
CA LEU A 12 -24.41 3.30 29.88
C LEU A 12 -24.63 1.78 29.67
N ALA A 13 -25.46 1.16 30.50
CA ALA A 13 -25.75 -0.28 30.40
C ALA A 13 -26.41 -0.65 29.06
N GLU A 14 -27.36 0.16 28.58
CA GLU A 14 -28.02 -0.01 27.29
C GLU A 14 -27.04 0.19 26.13
N THR A 15 -26.19 1.23 26.23
CA THR A 15 -25.14 1.51 25.24
C THR A 15 -24.17 0.34 25.12
N LEU A 16 -23.73 -0.24 26.24
CA LEU A 16 -22.86 -1.42 26.27
C LEU A 16 -23.56 -2.67 25.72
N ALA A 17 -24.85 -2.85 26.00
CA ALA A 17 -25.63 -3.93 25.41
C ALA A 17 -25.70 -3.80 23.88
N ARG A 18 -25.96 -2.58 23.37
CA ARG A 18 -25.94 -2.29 21.93
C ARG A 18 -24.56 -2.53 21.32
N ALA A 19 -23.48 -2.12 21.99
CA ALA A 19 -22.11 -2.36 21.53
C ALA A 19 -21.82 -3.86 21.37
N ARG A 20 -22.28 -4.71 22.30
CA ARG A 20 -22.13 -6.17 22.21
C ARG A 20 -22.86 -6.75 20.99
N LEU A 21 -24.00 -6.19 20.60
CA LEU A 21 -24.74 -6.61 19.40
C LEU A 21 -24.07 -6.14 18.10
N LEU A 22 -23.33 -5.03 18.13
CA LEU A 22 -22.60 -4.53 16.96
C LEU A 22 -21.32 -5.31 16.67
N LYS A 23 -20.69 -5.89 17.70
CA LYS A 23 -19.40 -6.56 17.58
C LYS A 23 -19.37 -7.63 16.46
N PRO A 24 -20.26 -8.64 16.43
CA PRO A 24 -20.19 -9.69 15.40
C PRO A 24 -20.34 -9.10 14.00
N ARG A 25 -21.24 -8.13 13.85
CA ARG A 25 -21.52 -7.50 12.56
C ARG A 25 -20.32 -6.68 12.04
N LEU A 26 -19.54 -6.07 12.95
CA LEU A 26 -18.30 -5.37 12.60
C LEU A 26 -17.17 -6.35 12.28
N GLU A 27 -17.11 -7.50 12.95
CA GLU A 27 -16.18 -8.58 12.64
C GLU A 27 -16.46 -9.13 11.24
N ASP A 28 -17.70 -9.53 10.95
CA ASP A 28 -18.11 -10.03 9.62
C ASP A 28 -17.78 -9.04 8.50
N ALA A 29 -18.08 -7.75 8.69
CA ALA A 29 -17.77 -6.72 7.70
C ALA A 29 -16.25 -6.53 7.49
N THR A 30 -15.46 -6.69 8.56
CA THR A 30 -13.99 -6.61 8.47
C THR A 30 -13.40 -7.81 7.74
N ASP A 31 -13.96 -8.99 7.98
CA ASP A 31 -13.54 -10.24 7.34
C ASP A 31 -13.85 -10.25 5.85
N GLU A 32 -15.04 -9.75 5.47
CA GLU A 32 -15.41 -9.60 4.06
C GLU A 32 -14.48 -8.62 3.35
N MET A 33 -14.19 -7.46 3.95
CA MET A 33 -13.23 -6.50 3.39
C MET A 33 -11.84 -7.11 3.20
N ASN A 34 -11.38 -7.92 4.16
CA ASN A 34 -10.10 -8.63 4.05
C ASN A 34 -10.08 -9.60 2.86
N ARG A 35 -11.17 -10.36 2.68
CA ARG A 35 -11.29 -11.27 1.55
C ARG A 35 -11.24 -10.52 0.22
N SER A 36 -11.98 -9.42 0.09
CA SER A 36 -11.95 -8.59 -1.12
C SER A 36 -10.56 -8.00 -1.40
N ILE A 37 -9.83 -7.56 -0.36
CA ILE A 37 -8.44 -7.09 -0.52
C ILE A 37 -7.54 -8.22 -1.05
N GLN A 38 -7.69 -9.44 -0.53
CA GLN A 38 -6.91 -10.60 -0.97
C GLN A 38 -7.25 -11.00 -2.41
N GLU A 39 -8.52 -10.94 -2.80
CA GLU A 39 -8.96 -11.17 -4.17
C GLU A 39 -8.32 -10.17 -5.13
N VAL A 40 -8.36 -8.87 -4.81
CA VAL A 40 -7.70 -7.83 -5.62
C VAL A 40 -6.19 -8.07 -5.71
N GLU A 41 -5.52 -8.38 -4.60
CA GLU A 41 -4.09 -8.70 -4.62
C GLU A 41 -3.79 -9.89 -5.55
N ALA A 42 -4.59 -10.96 -5.48
CA ALA A 42 -4.43 -12.14 -6.32
C ALA A 42 -4.61 -11.82 -7.81
N GLU A 43 -5.63 -11.02 -8.17
CA GLU A 43 -5.86 -10.59 -9.55
C GLU A 43 -4.70 -9.72 -10.07
N LEU A 44 -4.20 -8.78 -9.26
CA LEU A 44 -3.04 -7.96 -9.62
C LEU A 44 -1.77 -8.80 -9.85
N VAL A 45 -1.56 -9.82 -9.00
CA VAL A 45 -0.47 -10.78 -9.18
C VAL A 45 -0.64 -11.58 -10.47
N ALA A 46 -1.86 -11.99 -10.79
CA ALA A 46 -2.18 -12.77 -11.99
C ALA A 46 -1.93 -12.00 -13.29
N LEU A 47 -2.00 -10.65 -13.27
CA LEU A 47 -1.62 -9.83 -14.42
C LEU A 47 -0.14 -9.92 -14.79
N GLN A 48 0.73 -10.31 -13.84
CA GLN A 48 2.17 -10.51 -14.05
C GLN A 48 2.90 -9.32 -14.72
N LEU A 49 2.43 -8.09 -14.48
CA LEU A 49 3.02 -6.88 -15.11
C LEU A 49 4.48 -6.65 -14.71
N GLY A 50 4.90 -7.15 -13.54
CA GLY A 50 6.28 -7.07 -13.09
C GLY A 50 6.75 -5.66 -12.71
N VAL A 51 5.83 -4.71 -12.52
CA VAL A 51 6.12 -3.31 -12.18
C VAL A 51 5.58 -2.94 -10.80
N ARG A 52 6.28 -2.02 -10.13
CA ARG A 52 5.85 -1.44 -8.86
C ARG A 52 5.10 -0.14 -9.11
N ALA A 53 3.98 0.07 -8.44
CA ALA A 53 3.24 1.33 -8.43
C ALA A 53 2.94 1.76 -6.99
N SER A 54 2.69 3.05 -6.80
CA SER A 54 2.39 3.65 -5.50
C SER A 54 1.39 4.79 -5.63
N VAL A 55 0.44 4.86 -4.70
CA VAL A 55 -0.49 5.99 -4.56
C VAL A 55 -0.40 6.54 -3.14
N ASN A 56 -0.32 7.87 -2.99
CA ASN A 56 -0.31 8.49 -1.67
C ASN A 56 -1.71 8.38 -1.05
N LEU A 57 -1.78 7.95 0.21
CA LEU A 57 -3.01 7.92 1.00
C LEU A 57 -3.09 9.12 1.94
N GLU A 58 -1.95 9.53 2.47
CA GLU A 58 -1.84 10.58 3.46
C GLU A 58 -0.43 11.18 3.42
N SER A 59 -0.35 12.48 3.69
CA SER A 59 0.91 13.14 3.96
C SER A 59 0.67 14.33 4.88
N GLU A 60 1.62 14.56 5.78
CA GLU A 60 1.60 15.67 6.71
C GLU A 60 3.00 16.28 6.76
N THR A 61 3.07 17.59 6.52
CA THR A 61 4.35 18.31 6.54
C THR A 61 4.50 19.02 7.87
N ASP A 62 5.60 18.73 8.54
CA ASP A 62 6.02 19.44 9.74
C ASP A 62 6.34 20.90 9.40
N PRO A 63 5.61 21.87 9.94
CA PRO A 63 5.81 23.28 9.60
C PRO A 63 7.11 23.86 10.16
N GLU A 64 7.71 23.24 11.17
CA GLU A 64 8.94 23.69 11.82
C GLU A 64 10.18 23.14 11.10
N PHE A 65 10.16 21.84 10.76
CA PHE A 65 11.31 21.16 10.16
C PHE A 65 11.21 20.97 8.64
N GLY A 66 10.03 21.21 8.05
CA GLY A 66 9.77 21.01 6.61
C GLY A 66 9.76 19.55 6.15
N SER A 67 9.95 18.61 7.09
CA SER A 67 9.91 17.17 6.84
C SER A 67 8.47 16.70 6.68
N THR A 68 8.21 15.89 5.67
CA THR A 68 6.89 15.35 5.35
C THR A 68 6.84 13.88 5.72
N TRP A 69 6.02 13.54 6.71
CA TRP A 69 5.61 12.15 6.93
C TRP A 69 4.59 11.77 5.86
N TYR A 70 4.67 10.54 5.35
CA TYR A 70 3.72 10.04 4.37
C TYR A 70 3.31 8.60 4.64
N ARG A 71 2.14 8.27 4.11
CA ARG A 71 1.63 6.91 3.97
C ARG A 71 1.17 6.69 2.54
N SER A 72 1.61 5.58 1.94
CA SER A 72 1.27 5.22 0.56
C SER A 72 0.81 3.78 0.46
N LEU A 73 -0.16 3.53 -0.42
CA LEU A 73 -0.53 2.19 -0.87
C LEU A 73 0.33 1.82 -2.07
N ILE A 74 0.96 0.65 -2.02
CA ILE A 74 1.89 0.16 -3.02
C ILE A 74 1.47 -1.23 -3.47
N PHE A 75 1.59 -1.50 -4.77
CA PHE A 75 1.74 -2.86 -5.25
C PHE A 75 3.22 -3.08 -5.59
N GLY A 76 3.87 -4.00 -4.88
CA GLY A 76 5.32 -4.11 -4.90
C GLY A 76 5.81 -5.48 -4.46
N LYS A 77 7.13 -5.68 -4.58
CA LYS A 77 7.78 -6.93 -4.20
C LYS A 77 8.26 -6.87 -2.75
N ASP A 78 7.72 -7.73 -1.91
CA ASP A 78 8.12 -7.95 -0.52
C ASP A 78 8.59 -9.40 -0.36
N ALA A 79 9.79 -9.62 0.18
CA ALA A 79 10.41 -10.94 0.30
C ALA A 79 10.32 -11.83 -0.96
N LYS A 80 10.44 -11.21 -2.15
CA LYS A 80 10.30 -11.81 -3.50
C LYS A 80 8.87 -12.10 -3.97
N VAL A 81 7.86 -11.80 -3.17
CA VAL A 81 6.44 -11.98 -3.49
C VAL A 81 5.83 -10.64 -3.87
N TRP A 82 5.05 -10.60 -4.96
CA TRP A 82 4.26 -9.42 -5.33
C TRP A 82 3.01 -9.34 -4.46
N ARG A 83 2.76 -8.18 -3.87
CA ARG A 83 1.63 -7.97 -2.96
C ARG A 83 1.29 -6.50 -2.76
N LEU A 84 0.13 -6.24 -2.15
CA LEU A 84 -0.29 -4.94 -1.66
C LEU A 84 0.39 -4.64 -0.32
N LEU A 85 0.98 -3.47 -0.22
CA LEU A 85 1.77 -2.99 0.90
C LEU A 85 1.32 -1.58 1.27
N ILE A 86 1.42 -1.26 2.56
CA ILE A 86 1.44 0.10 3.07
C ILE A 86 2.91 0.46 3.33
N ALA A 87 3.38 1.54 2.73
CA ALA A 87 4.64 2.17 3.12
C ALA A 87 4.36 3.41 3.97
N GLU A 88 5.08 3.52 5.08
CA GLU A 88 5.09 4.69 5.95
C GLU A 88 6.54 5.15 6.11
N GLY A 89 6.77 6.44 5.96
CA GLY A 89 8.12 6.99 5.98
C GLY A 89 8.13 8.50 6.11
N ARG A 90 9.32 9.09 6.02
CA ARG A 90 9.51 10.53 5.94
C ARG A 90 10.41 10.88 4.76
N ASN A 91 10.13 11.99 4.10
CA ASN A 91 10.87 12.41 2.92
C ASN A 91 12.35 12.75 3.20
N ASP A 92 12.70 13.06 4.45
CA ASP A 92 14.04 13.40 4.92
C ASP A 92 14.82 12.19 5.47
N ASP A 93 14.21 11.00 5.52
CA ASP A 93 14.87 9.74 5.91
C ASP A 93 14.74 8.69 4.78
N PRO A 94 15.44 8.89 3.64
CA PRO A 94 15.36 7.98 2.51
C PRO A 94 15.94 6.60 2.89
N GLY A 95 15.08 5.59 2.92
CA GLY A 95 15.44 4.23 3.30
C GLY A 95 14.93 3.80 4.69
N GLY A 96 14.36 4.74 5.45
CA GLY A 96 13.67 4.48 6.72
C GLY A 96 12.25 3.93 6.59
N ASP A 97 11.76 3.75 5.37
CA ASP A 97 10.39 3.30 5.10
C ASP A 97 10.07 1.95 5.75
N VAL A 98 8.96 1.91 6.49
CA VAL A 98 8.38 0.69 7.04
C VAL A 98 7.32 0.17 6.07
N TYR A 99 7.43 -1.10 5.72
CA TYR A 99 6.53 -1.78 4.81
C TYR A 99 5.68 -2.81 5.56
N THR A 100 4.36 -2.68 5.45
CA THR A 100 3.39 -3.59 6.08
C THR A 100 2.47 -4.17 5.01
N PRO A 101 2.26 -5.50 4.91
CA PRO A 101 1.23 -6.07 4.05
C PRO A 101 -0.14 -5.44 4.33
N LEU A 102 -0.88 -5.06 3.29
CA LEU A 102 -2.13 -4.30 3.44
C LEU A 102 -3.13 -5.01 4.37
N VAL A 103 -3.26 -6.33 4.24
CA VAL A 103 -4.13 -7.16 5.09
C VAL A 103 -3.76 -7.13 6.58
N ASN A 104 -2.51 -6.78 6.90
CA ASN A 104 -2.00 -6.67 8.27
C ASN A 104 -2.08 -5.23 8.80
N ALA A 105 -2.45 -4.24 7.97
CA ALA A 105 -2.61 -2.86 8.39
C ALA A 105 -3.87 -2.66 9.27
N SER A 106 -3.93 -1.53 9.97
CA SER A 106 -5.10 -1.17 10.78
C SER A 106 -6.38 -1.14 9.91
N ARG A 107 -7.55 -1.37 10.53
CA ARG A 107 -8.83 -1.36 9.80
C ARG A 107 -9.06 -0.04 9.05
N GLU A 108 -8.71 1.07 9.68
CA GLU A 108 -8.84 2.41 9.10
C GLU A 108 -7.95 2.58 7.86
N VAL A 109 -6.68 2.14 7.94
CA VAL A 109 -5.76 2.20 6.81
C VAL A 109 -6.25 1.30 5.68
N ARG A 110 -6.75 0.10 6.00
CA ARG A 110 -7.34 -0.80 5.00
C ARG A 110 -8.53 -0.16 4.28
N LEU A 111 -9.45 0.46 5.02
CA LEU A 111 -10.60 1.16 4.44
C LEU A 111 -10.16 2.26 3.46
N ARG A 112 -9.28 3.17 3.90
CA ARG A 112 -8.77 4.26 3.05
C ARG A 112 -8.01 3.73 1.84
N ALA A 113 -7.20 2.68 2.01
CA ALA A 113 -6.47 2.05 0.91
C ALA A 113 -7.43 1.43 -0.12
N THR A 114 -8.51 0.77 0.32
CA THR A 114 -9.51 0.17 -0.57
C THR A 114 -10.17 1.22 -1.49
N GLU A 115 -10.41 2.43 -0.98
CA GLU A 115 -10.92 3.55 -1.78
C GLU A 115 -9.97 3.97 -2.91
N HIS A 116 -8.66 3.68 -2.78
CA HIS A 116 -7.61 4.07 -3.72
C HIS A 116 -7.15 2.94 -4.65
N LEU A 117 -7.69 1.71 -4.52
CA LEU A 117 -7.34 0.59 -5.39
C LEU A 117 -7.54 0.90 -6.89
N PRO A 118 -8.63 1.57 -7.34
CA PRO A 118 -8.78 1.92 -8.74
C PRO A 118 -7.68 2.84 -9.26
N LEU A 119 -7.21 3.79 -8.43
CA LEU A 119 -6.11 4.69 -8.78
C LEU A 119 -4.79 3.93 -8.86
N LEU A 120 -4.55 2.98 -7.94
CA LEU A 120 -3.37 2.13 -7.99
C LEU A 120 -3.32 1.29 -9.28
N VAL A 121 -4.45 0.76 -9.73
CA VAL A 121 -4.53 0.03 -11.00
C VAL A 121 -4.17 0.92 -12.19
N GLN A 122 -4.65 2.17 -12.21
CA GLN A 122 -4.26 3.13 -13.26
C GLN A 122 -2.76 3.39 -13.23
N GLU A 123 -2.18 3.60 -12.06
CA GLU A 123 -0.74 3.82 -11.89
C GLU A 123 0.09 2.61 -12.33
N LEU A 124 -0.40 1.38 -12.09
CA LEU A 124 0.24 0.16 -12.59
C LEU A 124 0.29 0.12 -14.11
N VAL A 125 -0.81 0.48 -14.77
CA VAL A 125 -0.88 0.52 -16.24
C VAL A 125 0.08 1.58 -16.77
N THR A 126 0.03 2.80 -16.25
CA THR A 126 0.93 3.90 -16.65
C THR A 126 2.40 3.51 -16.43
N THR A 127 2.72 2.89 -15.30
CA THR A 127 4.07 2.42 -15.02
C THR A 127 4.49 1.32 -15.99
N ALA A 128 3.61 0.37 -16.32
CA ALA A 128 3.91 -0.70 -17.26
C ALA A 128 4.19 -0.17 -18.68
N GLU A 129 3.37 0.77 -19.16
CA GLU A 129 3.58 1.42 -20.47
C GLU A 129 4.93 2.16 -20.51
N ALA A 130 5.25 2.91 -19.45
CA ALA A 130 6.55 3.58 -19.34
C ALA A 130 7.71 2.57 -19.28
N GLU A 131 7.54 1.45 -18.58
CA GLU A 131 8.56 0.40 -18.49
C GLU A 131 8.83 -0.26 -19.83
N ILE A 132 7.78 -0.54 -20.61
CA ILE A 132 7.92 -1.09 -21.97
C ILE A 132 8.81 -0.18 -22.80
N ALA A 133 8.54 1.12 -22.84
CA ALA A 133 9.33 2.08 -23.60
C ALA A 133 10.82 2.09 -23.15
N ARG A 134 11.05 2.01 -21.82
CA ARG A 134 12.42 1.94 -21.27
C ARG A 134 13.13 0.64 -21.67
N VAL A 135 12.45 -0.50 -21.57
CA VAL A 135 13.00 -1.82 -21.93
C VAL A 135 13.34 -1.89 -23.41
N GLU A 136 12.49 -1.36 -24.29
CA GLU A 136 12.76 -1.30 -25.73
C GLU A 136 13.99 -0.44 -26.04
N ALA A 137 14.09 0.75 -25.45
CA ALA A 137 15.23 1.63 -25.60
C ALA A 137 16.53 0.98 -25.09
N ALA A 138 16.49 0.37 -23.90
CA ALA A 138 17.64 -0.34 -23.31
C ALA A 138 18.06 -1.54 -24.17
N THR A 139 17.09 -2.29 -24.71
CA THR A 139 17.35 -3.42 -25.61
C THR A 139 18.06 -2.96 -26.88
N LYS A 140 17.64 -1.83 -27.48
CA LYS A 140 18.31 -1.25 -28.64
C LYS A 140 19.76 -0.87 -28.32
N ALA A 141 19.99 -0.21 -27.18
CA ALA A 141 21.33 0.16 -26.73
C ALA A 141 22.23 -1.07 -26.51
N ALA A 142 21.71 -2.10 -25.84
CA ALA A 142 22.45 -3.34 -25.58
C ALA A 142 22.83 -4.06 -26.89
N LYS A 143 21.91 -4.13 -27.87
CA LYS A 143 22.19 -4.70 -29.19
C LYS A 143 23.29 -3.92 -29.93
N ALA A 144 23.29 -2.60 -29.84
CA ALA A 144 24.33 -1.77 -30.45
C ALA A 144 25.72 -2.05 -29.85
N VAL A 145 25.81 -2.15 -28.52
CA VAL A 145 27.05 -2.52 -27.82
C VAL A 145 27.53 -3.90 -28.24
N ALA A 146 26.64 -4.90 -28.26
CA ALA A 146 26.99 -6.27 -28.66
C ALA A 146 27.53 -6.33 -30.10
N SER A 147 26.93 -5.59 -31.03
CA SER A 147 27.40 -5.49 -32.42
C SER A 147 28.78 -4.83 -32.50
N ALA A 148 29.01 -3.74 -31.77
CA ALA A 148 30.30 -3.06 -31.75
C ALA A 148 31.43 -3.96 -31.23
N ILE A 149 31.17 -4.75 -30.18
CA ILE A 149 32.14 -5.73 -29.64
C ILE A 149 32.50 -6.77 -30.69
N LYS A 150 31.51 -7.33 -31.41
CA LYS A 150 31.77 -8.35 -32.44
C LYS A 150 32.61 -7.82 -33.60
N VAL A 151 32.38 -6.58 -34.02
CA VAL A 151 33.17 -5.93 -35.07
C VAL A 151 34.58 -5.60 -34.58
N GLY A 152 34.72 -5.13 -33.34
CA GLY A 152 36.02 -4.78 -32.74
C GLY A 152 36.91 -5.99 -32.39
N GLY A 153 36.31 -7.16 -32.15
CA GLY A 153 37.01 -8.41 -31.84
C GLY A 153 37.39 -9.27 -33.07
N ALA A 154 36.98 -8.87 -34.28
CA ALA A 154 37.34 -9.55 -35.52
C ALA A 154 38.64 -8.98 -36.13
N LYS A 155 39.73 -9.04 -35.35
CA LYS A 155 41.11 -8.77 -35.82
C LYS A 155 42.02 -9.94 -35.48
#